data_AF-A0A450ULU2-F1
#
_entry.id   AF-A0A450ULU2-F1
#
_cell.length_a   1.000
_cell.length_b   1.000
_cell.length_c   1.000
_cell.angle_alpha   90.00
_cell.angle_beta   90.00
_cell.angle_gamma   90.00
#
_symmetry.space_group_name_H-M   'P 1'
#
loop_
_entity.id
_entity.type
_entity.pdbx_description
1 polymer ?
#
loop_
_entity_poly.entity_id
_entity_poly.type
_entity_poly.pdbx_seq_one_letter_code
_entity_poly.pdbx_strand_id
1 'polypeptide(L)' 'MKKANSQDMDELRPEYRRTDFGELVRGKYANRASEETNVVVLEPDVAEAFPNDKAVNDALRGLLRVNHGSD' A
#
# COMPACT_ATOMS: atom_id res chain seq x y z
N MET A 1 7.38 1.75 -38.10
CA MET A 1 7.29 1.66 -36.61
C MET A 1 8.67 1.95 -36.05
N LYS A 2 8.86 3.06 -35.33
CA LYS A 2 10.13 3.30 -34.61
C LYS A 2 10.20 2.28 -33.46
N LYS A 3 11.19 1.38 -33.48
CA LYS A 3 11.49 0.53 -32.34
C LYS A 3 11.93 1.44 -31.20
N ALA A 4 11.24 1.40 -30.07
CA ALA A 4 11.76 1.97 -28.83
C ALA A 4 13.09 1.27 -28.55
N ASN A 5 14.14 2.06 -28.34
CA ASN A 5 15.47 1.55 -28.04
C ASN A 5 15.40 0.90 -26.65
N SER A 6 15.59 -0.42 -26.57
CA SER A 6 15.46 -1.19 -25.33
C SER A 6 16.59 -0.93 -24.31
N GLN A 7 17.44 0.06 -24.56
CA GLN A 7 18.58 0.43 -23.72
C GLN A 7 18.18 1.23 -22.47
N ASP A 8 16.99 1.82 -22.43
CA ASP A 8 16.50 2.61 -21.27
C ASP A 8 15.75 1.79 -20.21
N MET A 9 15.56 0.48 -20.43
CA MET A 9 14.77 -0.37 -19.52
C MET A 9 15.60 -1.09 -18.44
N ASP A 10 16.93 -0.92 -18.46
CA ASP A 10 17.86 -1.70 -17.63
C ASP A 10 18.94 -0.81 -16.99
N GLU A 11 18.52 0.30 -16.39
CA GLU A 11 19.40 1.25 -15.69
C GLU A 11 19.87 0.75 -14.31
N LEU A 12 19.38 -0.40 -13.86
CA LEU A 12 19.74 -0.95 -12.56
C LEU A 12 21.12 -1.58 -12.60
N ARG A 13 22.01 -1.12 -11.72
CA ARG A 13 23.35 -1.70 -11.57
C ARG A 13 23.27 -3.12 -10.98
N PRO A 14 24.18 -4.03 -11.38
CA PRO A 14 24.24 -5.39 -10.82
C PRO A 14 24.56 -5.40 -9.32
N GLU A 15 25.26 -4.37 -8.83
CA GLU A 15 25.56 -4.21 -7.41
C GLU A 15 25.65 -2.73 -7.02
N TYR A 16 25.43 -2.48 -5.73
CA TYR A 16 25.59 -1.18 -5.09
C TYR A 16 26.48 -1.33 -3.86
N ARG A 17 27.36 -0.35 -3.65
CA ARG A 17 28.23 -0.22 -2.48
C ARG A 17 27.60 0.74 -1.49
N ARG A 18 27.97 0.65 -0.21
CA ARG A 18 27.48 1.56 0.83
C ARG A 18 27.74 3.04 0.49
N THR A 19 28.85 3.34 -0.18
CA THR A 19 29.24 4.69 -0.63
C THR A 19 28.34 5.26 -1.71
N ASP A 20 27.58 4.42 -2.41
CA ASP A 20 26.69 4.85 -3.48
C ASP A 20 25.39 5.45 -2.90
N PHE A 21 25.13 5.22 -1.61
CA PHE A 21 24.02 5.79 -0.87
C PHE A 21 24.51 6.90 0.07
N GLY A 22 23.72 7.97 0.18
CA GLY A 22 23.95 9.01 1.19
C GLY A 22 23.64 8.55 2.61
N GLU A 23 23.11 9.46 3.42
CA GLU A 23 22.59 9.13 4.75
C GLU A 23 21.35 8.23 4.61
N LEU A 24 21.37 7.08 5.30
CA LEU A 24 20.24 6.14 5.31
C LEU A 24 19.30 6.54 6.45
N VAL A 25 18.14 7.08 6.10
CA VAL A 25 17.14 7.56 7.07
C VAL A 25 16.08 6.48 7.30
N ARG A 26 15.93 6.06 8.56
CA ARG A 26 14.86 5.12 8.95
C ARG A 26 13.51 5.78 8.72
N GLY A 27 12.60 5.08 8.05
CA GLY A 27 11.24 5.57 7.82
C GLY A 27 11.12 6.70 6.79
N LYS A 28 12.11 6.90 5.91
CA LYS A 28 12.12 7.96 4.88
C LYS A 28 10.82 8.08 4.08
N TYR A 29 10.10 6.96 3.88
CA TYR A 29 8.84 6.89 3.15
C TYR A 29 7.68 6.35 3.99
N ALA A 30 7.79 6.32 5.32
CA ALA A 30 6.75 5.74 6.18
C ALA A 30 5.40 6.47 6.03
N ASN A 31 5.43 7.80 5.96
CA ASN A 31 4.21 8.61 5.78
C ASN A 31 3.59 8.39 4.39
N ARG A 32 4.42 8.33 3.34
CA ARG A 32 3.91 8.06 1.98
C ARG A 32 3.35 6.64 1.86
N ALA A 33 3.96 5.68 2.55
CA ALA A 33 3.37 4.35 2.67
C ALA A 33 1.97 4.48 3.28
N SER A 34 1.80 5.07 4.47
CA SER A 34 0.46 5.19 5.08
C SER A 34 -0.59 5.90 4.22
N GLU A 35 -0.19 6.83 3.35
CA GLU A 35 -1.10 7.56 2.45
C GLU A 35 -1.48 6.76 1.20
N GLU A 36 -0.60 5.90 0.69
CA GLU A 36 -0.75 5.22 -0.60
C GLU A 36 -0.88 3.69 -0.49
N THR A 37 -0.84 3.09 0.72
CA THR A 37 -1.00 1.63 0.84
C THR A 37 -2.44 1.18 0.67
N ASN A 38 -2.62 0.02 0.03
CA ASN A 38 -3.87 -0.75 0.06
C ASN A 38 -4.12 -1.45 1.42
N VAL A 39 -3.31 -1.19 2.45
CA VAL A 39 -3.41 -1.82 3.77
C VAL A 39 -4.00 -0.82 4.76
N VAL A 40 -5.18 -1.15 5.29
CA VAL A 40 -5.83 -0.36 6.34
C VAL A 40 -5.59 -1.05 7.67
N VAL A 41 -4.89 -0.37 8.58
CA VAL A 41 -4.70 -0.85 9.96
C VAL A 41 -5.93 -0.43 10.77
N LEU A 42 -6.58 -1.40 11.39
CA LEU A 42 -7.69 -1.14 12.31
C LEU A 42 -7.16 -0.72 13.67
N GLU A 43 -7.89 0.16 14.36
CA GLU A 43 -7.64 0.43 15.77
C GLU A 43 -7.78 -0.86 16.60
N PRO A 44 -7.02 -1.03 17.70
CA PRO A 44 -6.96 -2.30 18.43
C PRO A 44 -8.31 -2.82 18.94
N ASP A 45 -9.16 -1.92 19.40
CA ASP A 45 -10.52 -2.22 19.88
C ASP A 45 -11.44 -2.72 18.75
N VAL A 46 -11.33 -2.12 17.56
CA VAL A 46 -12.05 -2.58 16.38
C VAL A 46 -11.52 -3.93 15.91
N ALA A 47 -10.20 -4.11 15.90
CA ALA A 47 -9.57 -5.38 15.51
C ALA A 47 -9.99 -6.53 16.43
N GLU A 48 -10.16 -6.28 17.73
CA GLU A 48 -10.63 -7.29 18.71
C GLU A 48 -12.06 -7.78 18.41
N ALA A 49 -12.90 -6.92 17.84
CA ALA A 49 -14.28 -7.26 17.50
C ALA A 49 -14.39 -8.16 16.24
N PHE A 50 -13.36 -8.22 15.38
CA PHE A 50 -13.41 -8.94 14.12
C PHE A 50 -12.33 -10.02 14.01
N PRO A 51 -12.70 -11.31 13.81
CA PRO A 51 -11.73 -12.40 13.79
C PRO A 51 -10.89 -12.48 12.50
N ASN A 52 -11.33 -11.84 11.40
CA ASN A 52 -10.63 -11.81 10.12
C ASN A 52 -11.17 -10.72 9.17
N ASP A 53 -10.49 -10.55 8.05
CA ASP A 53 -10.81 -9.62 6.96
C ASP A 53 -12.20 -9.86 6.35
N LYS A 54 -12.63 -11.11 6.19
CA LYS A 54 -13.96 -11.45 5.67
C LYS A 54 -15.05 -10.86 6.57
N ALA A 55 -14.93 -11.00 7.89
CA ALA A 55 -15.89 -10.47 8.84
C ALA A 55 -16.00 -8.94 8.77
N VAL A 56 -14.86 -8.25 8.65
CA VAL A 56 -14.81 -6.78 8.48
C VAL A 56 -15.51 -6.37 7.17
N ASN A 57 -15.15 -6.99 6.06
CA ASN A 57 -15.68 -6.64 4.75
C ASN A 57 -17.19 -6.89 4.64
N ASP A 58 -17.69 -7.97 5.24
CA ASP A 58 -19.12 -8.26 5.24
C ASP A 58 -19.91 -7.22 6.06
N ALA A 59 -19.38 -6.78 7.20
CA ALA A 59 -19.98 -5.71 8.00
C ALA A 59 -20.04 -4.37 7.23
N LEU A 60 -18.93 -3.97 6.59
CA LEU A 60 -18.86 -2.74 5.78
C LEU A 60 -19.82 -2.79 4.58
N ARG A 61 -19.94 -3.93 3.89
CA ARG A 61 -20.93 -4.11 2.82
C ARG A 61 -22.35 -4.00 3.32
N GLY A 62 -22.64 -4.52 4.52
CA GLY A 62 -23.94 -4.36 5.17
C GLY A 62 -24.29 -2.88 5.37
N LEU A 63 -23.35 -2.10 5.88
CA LEU A 63 -23.50 -0.65 6.06
C LEU A 63 -23.75 0.08 4.72
N LEU A 64 -22.98 -0.27 3.67
CA LEU A 64 -23.17 0.31 2.34
C LEU A 64 -24.59 0.04 1.81
N ARG A 65 -25.12 -1.18 1.98
CA ARG A 65 -26.48 -1.53 1.54
C ARG A 65 -27.55 -0.73 2.25
N VAL A 66 -27.42 -0.52 3.56
CA VAL A 66 -28.36 0.31 4.33
C VAL A 66 -28.35 1.75 3.83
N ASN A 67 -27.16 2.31 3.58
CA ASN A 67 -27.01 3.68 3.12
C ASN A 67 -27.44 3.89 1.65
N HIS A 68 -27.30 2.87 0.78
CA HIS A 68 -27.69 2.96 -0.64
C HIS A 68 -29.12 2.49 -0.90
N GLY A 69 -29.79 1.83 0.07
CA GLY A 69 -31.20 1.46 0.01
C GLY A 69 -32.15 2.53 0.54
N SER A 70 -31.64 3.74 0.80
CA SER A 70 -32.37 4.91 1.30
C SER A 70 -32.59 5.98 0.22
N ASP A 71 -32.69 5.55 -1.05
CA ASP A 71 -33.03 6.35 -2.23
C ASP A 71 -34.39 5.87 -2.81
#